data_AF-A0A924A8X0-F1
#
_entry.id   AF-A0A924A8X0-F1
#
_cell.length_a   1.000
_cell.length_b   1.000
_cell.length_c   1.000
_cell.angle_alpha   90.00
_cell.angle_beta   90.00
_cell.angle_gamma   90.00
#
_symmetry.space_group_name_H-M   'P 1'
#
loop_
_entity.id
_entity.type
_entity.pdbx_description
1 polymer ?
#
loop_
_entity_poly.entity_id
_entity_poly.type
_entity_poly.pdbx_seq_one_letter_code
_entity_poly.pdbx_strand_id
1 'polypeptide(L)'
;MRVIIFVSLICFTISCKQKITPTTITAANYFSYGDTVEGGGVKMIPISTPVGNFKVWTKRFGNNPTIKILLLHGGPAMTHEYTECFETFFQRQSFEFYEYDQLGSFYSDQPKDSSLWTTARFVEEVEHVRKAIG
;
A
#
# COMPACT_ATOMS: atom_id res chain seq x y z
N MET A 1 -25.34 -4.16 49.85
CA MET A 1 -24.94 -2.86 49.25
C MET A 1 -23.44 -2.57 49.29
N ARG A 2 -22.72 -2.78 50.41
CA ARG A 2 -21.26 -2.54 50.48
C ARG A 2 -20.40 -3.40 49.52
N VAL A 3 -20.78 -4.66 49.29
CA VAL A 3 -20.06 -5.57 48.38
C VAL A 3 -20.25 -5.18 46.90
N ILE A 4 -21.42 -4.66 46.53
CA ILE A 4 -21.73 -4.23 45.15
C ILE A 4 -20.94 -2.96 44.80
N ILE A 5 -20.76 -2.05 45.76
CA ILE A 5 -19.92 -0.84 45.58
C ILE A 5 -18.44 -1.22 45.39
N PHE A 6 -17.94 -2.23 46.11
CA PHE A 6 -16.56 -2.70 45.95
C PHE A 6 -16.29 -3.38 44.60
N VAL A 7 -17.25 -4.15 44.07
CA VAL A 7 -17.11 -4.79 42.75
C VAL A 7 -17.17 -3.75 41.62
N SER A 8 -17.99 -2.70 41.75
CA SER A 8 -18.06 -1.61 40.76
C SER A 8 -16.79 -0.76 40.72
N LEU A 9 -16.02 -0.67 41.81
CA LEU A 9 -14.78 0.13 41.85
C LEU A 9 -13.59 -0.59 41.20
N ILE A 10 -13.60 -1.93 41.19
CA ILE A 10 -12.57 -2.77 40.55
C ILE A 10 -12.72 -2.79 39.02
N CYS A 11 -13.94 -2.67 38.50
CA CYS A 11 -14.17 -2.60 37.05
C CYS A 11 -13.67 -1.31 36.37
N PHE A 12 -13.42 -0.23 37.13
CA PHE A 12 -12.90 1.03 36.57
C PHE A 12 -11.37 1.07 36.41
N THR A 13 -10.63 0.10 36.95
CA THR A 13 -9.16 0.09 36.87
C THR A 13 -8.61 -0.79 35.76
N ILE A 14 -9.46 -1.51 35.02
CA ILE A 14 -9.06 -2.30 33.85
C ILE A 14 -9.26 -1.45 32.58
N SER A 15 -8.76 -0.22 32.58
CA SER A 15 -8.51 0.50 31.33
C SER A 15 -7.14 0.06 30.84
N CYS A 16 -7.12 -0.99 30.02
CA CYS A 16 -5.93 -1.37 29.27
C CYS A 16 -5.52 -0.18 28.42
N LYS A 17 -4.55 0.62 28.89
CA LYS A 17 -3.72 1.41 27.99
C LYS A 17 -2.97 0.40 27.12
N GLN A 18 -3.46 0.15 25.91
CA GLN A 18 -2.58 -0.41 24.88
C GLN A 18 -1.42 0.57 24.78
N LYS A 19 -0.27 0.19 25.34
CA LYS A 19 1.00 0.78 24.92
C LYS A 19 1.09 0.44 23.44
N ILE A 20 0.73 1.40 22.61
CA ILE A 20 1.24 1.45 21.24
C ILE A 20 2.74 1.69 21.44
N THR A 21 3.49 0.61 21.63
CA THR A 21 4.93 0.66 21.43
C THR A 21 5.05 1.01 19.95
N PRO A 22 5.58 2.18 19.58
CA PRO A 22 5.87 2.44 18.19
C PRO A 22 6.80 1.32 17.76
N THR A 23 6.33 0.44 16.87
CA THR A 23 7.18 -0.56 16.25
C THR A 23 8.29 0.25 15.60
N THR A 24 9.47 0.25 16.22
CA THR A 24 10.55 1.09 15.77
C THR A 24 11.01 0.46 14.46
N ILE A 25 10.66 1.12 13.35
CA ILE A 25 11.16 0.76 12.04
C ILE A 25 12.67 1.01 12.10
N THR A 26 13.44 -0.05 11.90
CA THR A 26 14.90 -0.02 11.83
C THR A 26 15.30 -0.19 10.38
N ALA A 27 16.51 0.24 10.03
CA ALA A 27 17.03 -0.02 8.68
C ALA A 27 17.03 -1.52 8.34
N ALA A 28 17.22 -2.40 9.34
CA ALA A 28 17.25 -3.84 9.16
C ALA A 28 15.88 -4.46 8.83
N ASN A 29 14.77 -3.87 9.27
CA ASN A 29 13.43 -4.42 9.06
C ASN A 29 12.57 -3.64 8.07
N TYR A 30 13.03 -2.48 7.60
CA TYR A 30 12.24 -1.62 6.71
C TYR A 30 11.84 -2.31 5.39
N PHE A 31 12.74 -3.08 4.79
CA PHE A 31 12.49 -3.85 3.56
C PHE A 31 12.05 -5.30 3.82
N SER A 32 11.70 -5.65 5.06
CA SER A 32 11.27 -7.00 5.43
C SER A 32 9.76 -7.14 5.31
N TYR A 33 9.31 -7.79 4.25
CA TYR A 33 7.88 -7.90 3.90
C TYR A 33 7.22 -9.22 4.34
N GLY A 34 8.02 -10.25 4.65
CA GLY A 34 7.51 -11.59 4.95
C GLY A 34 7.03 -12.36 3.71
N ASP A 35 7.45 -11.94 2.52
CA ASP A 35 7.14 -12.63 1.27
C ASP A 35 7.96 -13.93 1.15
N THR A 36 7.39 -14.96 0.52
CA THR A 36 8.10 -16.24 0.27
C THR A 36 9.24 -16.10 -0.74
N VAL A 37 9.16 -15.09 -1.60
CA VAL A 37 10.18 -14.76 -2.61
C VAL A 37 10.57 -13.30 -2.43
N GLU A 38 11.86 -13.03 -2.22
CA GLU A 38 12.38 -11.67 -2.06
C GLU A 38 12.59 -10.99 -3.43
N GLY A 39 11.53 -10.39 -3.95
CA GLY A 39 11.54 -9.66 -5.24
C GLY A 39 11.76 -8.15 -5.11
N GLY A 40 12.42 -7.68 -4.05
CA GLY A 40 12.62 -6.23 -3.82
C GLY A 40 11.32 -5.44 -3.65
N GLY A 41 10.25 -6.08 -3.16
CA GLY A 41 8.93 -5.48 -2.97
C GLY A 41 8.06 -5.44 -4.22
N VAL A 42 8.53 -5.99 -5.35
CA VAL A 42 7.76 -6.05 -6.59
C VAL A 42 6.62 -7.06 -6.49
N LYS A 43 5.41 -6.64 -6.88
CA LYS A 43 4.23 -7.50 -7.02
C LYS A 43 3.39 -7.12 -8.24
N MET A 44 2.84 -8.13 -8.88
CA MET A 44 1.80 -7.97 -9.91
C MET A 44 0.43 -8.09 -9.27
N ILE A 45 -0.35 -7.00 -9.28
CA ILE A 45 -1.70 -6.96 -8.74
C ILE A 45 -2.69 -7.30 -9.85
N PRO A 46 -3.55 -8.32 -9.68
CA PRO A 46 -4.61 -8.60 -10.65
C PRO A 46 -5.70 -7.52 -10.59
N ILE A 47 -6.16 -7.11 -11.77
CA ILE A 47 -7.28 -6.18 -11.94
C ILE A 47 -8.29 -6.75 -12.94
N SER A 48 -9.54 -6.35 -12.79
CA SER A 48 -10.62 -6.74 -13.70
C SER A 48 -11.16 -5.52 -14.45
N THR A 49 -11.35 -5.68 -15.75
CA THR A 49 -11.92 -4.65 -16.64
C THR A 49 -13.08 -5.26 -17.45
N PRO A 50 -13.91 -4.44 -18.11
CA PRO A 50 -15.00 -4.96 -18.95
C PRO A 50 -14.56 -5.89 -20.08
N VAL A 51 -13.29 -5.80 -20.53
CA VAL A 51 -12.77 -6.56 -21.68
C VAL A 51 -11.84 -7.71 -21.27
N GLY A 52 -11.56 -7.87 -19.98
CA GLY A 52 -10.70 -8.94 -19.49
C GLY A 52 -10.02 -8.65 -18.16
N ASN A 53 -9.29 -9.65 -17.68
CA ASN A 53 -8.45 -9.55 -16.50
C ASN A 53 -7.01 -9.26 -16.92
N PHE A 54 -6.36 -8.37 -16.17
CA PHE A 54 -4.99 -7.97 -16.41
C PHE A 54 -4.22 -7.93 -15.09
N LYS A 55 -2.93 -7.66 -15.17
CA LYS A 55 -2.06 -7.43 -14.03
C LYS A 55 -1.35 -6.10 -14.18
N VAL A 56 -1.28 -5.38 -13.06
CA VAL A 56 -0.51 -4.15 -12.96
C VAL A 56 0.65 -4.32 -12.00
N TRP A 57 1.77 -3.71 -12.36
CA TRP A 57 3.00 -3.78 -11.60
C TRP A 57 2.99 -2.77 -10.45
N THR A 58 3.51 -3.20 -9.31
CA THR A 58 3.78 -2.34 -8.16
C THR A 58 5.11 -2.71 -7.53
N LYS A 59 5.76 -1.74 -6.88
CA LYS A 59 6.96 -1.95 -6.05
C LYS A 59 6.77 -1.27 -4.71
N ARG A 60 6.78 -2.07 -3.65
CA ARG A 60 6.70 -1.63 -2.26
C ARG A 60 8.07 -1.20 -1.75
N PHE A 61 8.08 -0.12 -0.99
CA PHE A 61 9.17 0.30 -0.14
C PHE A 61 8.65 0.47 1.28
N GLY A 62 9.35 -0.10 2.25
CA GLY A 62 8.97 0.06 3.65
C GLY A 62 7.78 -0.78 4.10
N ASN A 63 7.58 -0.80 5.41
CA ASN A 63 6.51 -1.53 6.08
C ASN A 63 5.89 -0.74 7.25
N ASN A 64 5.80 0.58 7.08
CA ASN A 64 5.22 1.48 8.06
C ASN A 64 3.75 1.12 8.37
N PRO A 65 3.40 0.85 9.63
CA PRO A 65 2.06 0.39 10.00
C PRO A 65 0.99 1.49 9.98
N THR A 66 1.36 2.75 9.78
CA THR A 66 0.45 3.91 9.94
C THR A 66 0.17 4.67 8.65
N ILE A 67 1.18 4.86 7.79
CA ILE A 67 1.06 5.69 6.58
C ILE A 67 1.53 4.89 5.38
N LYS A 68 0.63 4.73 4.41
CA LYS A 68 0.89 4.18 3.08
C LYS A 68 0.69 5.24 2.02
N ILE A 69 1.61 5.33 1.07
CA ILE A 69 1.56 6.29 -0.04
C ILE A 69 1.57 5.52 -1.36
N LEU A 70 0.59 5.76 -2.23
CA LEU A 70 0.59 5.26 -3.60
C LEU A 70 0.97 6.40 -4.54
N LEU A 71 2.08 6.27 -5.25
CA LEU A 71 2.51 7.24 -6.25
C LEU A 71 1.77 6.98 -7.57
N LEU A 72 1.05 8.00 -8.04
CA LEU A 72 0.35 7.95 -9.33
C LEU A 72 1.13 8.75 -10.35
N HIS A 73 1.72 8.06 -11.33
CA HIS A 73 2.39 8.72 -12.44
C HIS A 73 1.39 9.38 -13.42
N GLY A 74 1.86 10.35 -14.19
CA GLY A 74 1.12 11.06 -15.23
C GLY A 74 1.43 10.53 -16.63
N GLY A 75 1.46 11.43 -17.61
CA GLY A 75 1.63 11.13 -19.04
C GLY A 75 0.36 11.51 -19.82
N PRO A 76 -0.67 10.63 -19.89
CA PRO A 76 -0.70 9.22 -19.46
C PRO A 76 0.28 8.32 -20.25
N ALA A 77 0.57 7.11 -19.71
CA ALA A 77 1.56 6.14 -20.20
C ALA A 77 3.06 6.55 -20.09
N MET A 78 3.39 7.49 -19.20
CA MET A 78 4.74 7.54 -18.63
C MET A 78 4.93 6.37 -17.65
N THR A 79 6.10 6.25 -17.04
CA THR A 79 6.46 5.18 -16.09
C THR A 79 6.59 5.74 -14.67
N HIS A 80 6.71 4.86 -13.69
CA HIS A 80 7.07 5.24 -12.31
C HIS A 80 8.45 5.93 -12.21
N GLU A 81 9.35 5.79 -13.18
CA GLU A 81 10.77 6.19 -13.09
C GLU A 81 10.96 7.68 -12.71
N TYR A 82 10.13 8.59 -13.22
CA TYR A 82 10.27 10.01 -12.87
C TYR A 82 9.80 10.32 -11.43
N THR A 83 9.05 9.41 -10.81
CA THR A 83 8.62 9.51 -9.41
C THR A 83 9.65 8.93 -8.44
N GLU A 84 10.72 8.28 -8.92
CA GLU A 84 11.83 7.79 -8.08
C GLU A 84 12.51 8.92 -7.28
N CYS A 85 12.33 10.18 -7.71
CA CYS A 85 12.78 11.35 -6.96
C CYS A 85 12.20 11.42 -5.53
N PHE A 86 11.07 10.74 -5.24
CA PHE A 86 10.50 10.63 -3.90
C PHE A 86 11.20 9.57 -3.03
N GLU A 87 11.86 8.57 -3.61
CA GLU A 87 12.39 7.42 -2.87
C GLU A 87 13.28 7.86 -1.71
N THR A 88 14.28 8.70 -1.99
CA THR A 88 15.25 9.14 -0.99
C THR A 88 14.58 9.89 0.17
N PHE A 89 13.55 10.69 -0.12
CA PHE A 89 12.85 11.44 0.92
C PHE A 89 11.95 10.51 1.75
N PHE A 90 11.12 9.68 1.12
CA PHE A 90 10.20 8.79 1.82
C PHE A 90 10.89 7.69 2.63
N GLN A 91 11.98 7.12 2.10
CA GLN A 91 12.77 6.12 2.83
C GLN A 91 13.38 6.72 4.12
N ARG A 92 13.89 7.96 4.07
CA ARG A 92 14.40 8.67 5.26
C ARG A 92 13.31 8.96 6.30
N GLN A 93 12.06 9.11 5.87
CA GLN A 93 10.90 9.25 6.77
C GLN A 93 10.33 7.89 7.22
N SER A 94 10.92 6.78 6.78
CA SER A 94 10.44 5.43 7.07
C SER A 94 8.96 5.22 6.68
N PHE A 95 8.50 5.86 5.61
CA PHE A 95 7.14 5.64 5.09
C PHE A 95 7.02 4.30 4.39
N GLU A 96 5.81 3.74 4.37
CA GLU A 96 5.47 2.70 3.40
C GLU A 96 4.95 3.39 2.15
N PHE A 97 5.55 3.11 1.00
CA PHE A 97 5.07 3.67 -0.26
C PHE A 97 5.21 2.69 -1.40
N TYR A 98 4.45 2.97 -2.46
CA TYR A 98 4.31 2.13 -3.62
C TYR A 98 4.51 2.96 -4.88
N GLU A 99 5.46 2.52 -5.69
CA GLU A 99 5.49 2.83 -7.10
C GLU A 99 4.56 1.85 -7.83
N TYR A 100 3.95 2.32 -8.90
CA TYR A 100 2.92 1.58 -9.63
C TYR A 100 2.92 2.05 -11.08
N ASP A 101 2.93 1.11 -12.01
CA ASP A 101 2.75 1.38 -13.43
C ASP A 101 1.29 1.08 -13.80
N GLN A 102 0.58 2.05 -14.37
CA GLN A 102 -0.80 1.86 -14.81
C GLN A 102 -0.89 0.80 -15.91
N LEU A 103 -2.03 0.12 -16.05
CA LEU A 103 -2.27 -0.80 -17.16
C LEU A 103 -2.06 -0.08 -18.49
N GLY A 104 -1.22 -0.66 -19.35
CA GLY A 104 -0.72 -0.02 -20.58
C GLY A 104 0.60 0.74 -20.40
N SER A 105 1.22 0.72 -19.22
CA SER A 105 2.54 1.33 -18.96
C SER A 105 3.59 0.28 -18.59
N PHE A 106 4.76 0.39 -19.22
CA PHE A 106 6.00 -0.31 -18.92
C PHE A 106 5.86 -1.76 -18.41
N TYR A 107 5.99 -1.99 -17.10
CA TYR A 107 5.98 -3.34 -16.51
C TYR A 107 4.59 -3.97 -16.33
N SER A 108 3.52 -3.19 -16.49
CA SER A 108 2.15 -3.68 -16.48
C SER A 108 1.77 -4.34 -17.81
N ASP A 109 0.67 -5.10 -17.79
CA ASP A 109 0.13 -5.67 -19.02
C ASP A 109 -0.20 -4.58 -20.06
N GLN A 110 -0.09 -4.94 -21.35
CA GLN A 110 -0.13 -4.01 -22.49
C GLN A 110 -1.31 -4.32 -23.43
N PRO A 111 -2.57 -4.01 -23.05
CA PRO A 111 -3.71 -4.30 -23.91
C PRO A 111 -3.77 -3.31 -25.09
N LYS A 112 -4.35 -3.77 -26.20
CA LYS A 112 -4.49 -3.00 -27.45
C LYS A 112 -5.86 -2.35 -27.61
N ASP A 113 -6.80 -2.67 -26.73
CA ASP A 113 -8.17 -2.16 -26.79
C ASP A 113 -8.23 -0.72 -26.25
N SER A 114 -8.44 0.24 -27.14
CA SER A 114 -8.49 1.67 -26.78
C SER A 114 -9.72 2.06 -25.95
N SER A 115 -10.75 1.21 -25.88
CA SER A 115 -11.93 1.46 -25.02
C SER A 115 -11.57 1.50 -23.53
N LEU A 116 -10.41 0.92 -23.16
CA LEU A 116 -9.89 0.97 -21.81
C LEU A 116 -9.40 2.38 -21.43
N TRP A 117 -9.08 3.26 -22.39
CA TRP A 117 -8.34 4.52 -22.15
C TRP A 117 -9.27 5.65 -21.71
N THR A 118 -9.97 5.43 -20.60
CA THR A 118 -10.90 6.38 -19.99
C THR A 118 -10.51 6.66 -18.55
N THR A 119 -10.71 7.91 -18.10
CA THR A 119 -10.41 8.31 -16.72
C THR A 119 -11.16 7.46 -15.70
N ALA A 120 -12.43 7.15 -15.96
CA ALA A 120 -13.24 6.31 -15.08
C ALA A 120 -12.60 4.93 -14.84
N ARG A 121 -12.08 4.28 -15.88
CA ARG A 121 -11.39 2.99 -15.74
C ARG A 121 -10.10 3.13 -14.94
N PHE A 122 -9.29 4.16 -15.18
CA PHE A 122 -8.07 4.39 -14.40
C PHE A 122 -8.37 4.66 -12.92
N VAL A 123 -9.46 5.36 -12.59
CA VAL A 123 -9.91 5.56 -11.20
C VAL A 123 -10.29 4.23 -10.55
N GLU A 124 -11.06 3.38 -11.23
CA GLU A 124 -11.39 2.04 -10.74
C GLU A 124 -10.14 1.16 -10.56
N GLU A 125 -9.16 1.26 -11.45
CA GLU A 125 -7.89 0.55 -11.34
C GLU A 125 -7.12 0.95 -10.07
N VAL A 126 -7.05 2.25 -9.76
CA VAL A 126 -6.47 2.75 -8.51
C VAL A 126 -7.18 2.15 -7.29
N GLU A 127 -8.50 1.99 -7.33
CA GLU A 127 -9.24 1.33 -6.26
C GLU A 127 -8.92 -0.17 -6.13
N HIS A 128 -8.68 -0.88 -7.24
CA HIS A 128 -8.18 -2.26 -7.18
C HIS A 128 -6.81 -2.33 -6.51
N VAL A 129 -5.88 -1.45 -6.91
CA VAL A 129 -4.53 -1.38 -6.32
C VAL A 129 -4.60 -1.04 -4.83
N ARG A 130 -5.38 -0.01 -4.45
CA ARG A 130 -5.56 0.40 -3.06
C ARG A 130 -6.08 -0.75 -2.20
N LYS A 131 -7.09 -1.49 -2.67
CA LYS A 131 -7.63 -2.67 -1.95
C LYS A 131 -6.58 -3.78 -1.80
N ALA A 132 -5.75 -4.00 -2.82
CA ALA A 132 -4.75 -5.06 -2.81
C ALA A 132 -3.55 -4.76 -1.89
N ILE A 133 -3.16 -3.49 -1.73
CA ILE A 133 -2.06 -3.10 -0.84
C ILE A 133 -2.52 -2.82 0.61
N GLY A 134 -3.84 -2.72 0.84
CA GLY A 134 -4.46 -2.51 2.15
C GLY A 134 -4.31 -1.10 2.67
#